data_AF-A0A814SCT9-F1
#
_entry.id   AF-A0A814SCT9-F1
#
_cell.length_a   1.000
_cell.length_b   1.000
_cell.length_c   1.000
_cell.angle_alpha   90.00
_cell.angle_beta   90.00
_cell.angle_gamma   90.00
#
_symmetry.space_group_name_H-M   'P 1'
#
loop_
_entity.id
_entity.type
_entity.pdbx_description
1 polymer ?
#
loop_
_entity_poly.entity_id
_entity_poly.type
_entity_poly.pdbx_seq_one_letter_code
_entity_poly.pdbx_strand_id
1 'polypeptide(L)'
;MSTTDNLHSSDILCNKSHSEASLPLTTIVLIPESTPPVSNMLSFETTDEINNEDELNPLLNKRRRSTRTSLMADVSRRLYKRKVLYNRLREISNIMCVLGMSGVILMIIENEITFMNIENNDAYTCISERIKLIISITTMILVNLVFYYHRIDLDFYAVNNSLDHWRIGLTGTKIFLILFEVFICMIHPFPRCFRLTCHIKHGRSTKEELLEKSYIAFDVALGLPMFARVYLICRLVTFHSHLVADVSLQALGYFNQVSFDFLFLTKTYLTRWPTRSLLVFCTFIFFMGSWSLRACDYRFGCEHVSMLDSMWLFIMTFTTVGYGDLKPSLYCGRSK
;
A
#
# COMPACT_ATOMS: atom_id res chain seq x y z
N MET A 1 -65.73 -2.09 -10.66
CA MET A 1 -65.83 -0.87 -9.84
C MET A 1 -64.46 -0.20 -9.89
N SER A 2 -64.23 0.89 -10.64
CA SER A 2 -64.74 2.28 -10.43
C SER A 2 -64.29 2.84 -9.08
N THR A 3 -63.67 4.02 -8.95
CA THR A 3 -63.27 5.13 -9.86
C THR A 3 -62.20 5.96 -9.09
N THR A 4 -61.13 6.53 -9.67
CA THR A 4 -60.97 7.96 -10.08
C THR A 4 -61.39 9.00 -8.98
N ASP A 5 -60.75 10.14 -8.71
CA ASP A 5 -59.90 11.07 -9.51
C ASP A 5 -59.11 12.09 -8.62
N ASN A 6 -58.01 12.66 -9.18
CA ASN A 6 -57.55 14.07 -9.19
C ASN A 6 -57.51 14.96 -7.91
N LEU A 7 -56.35 15.53 -7.52
CA LEU A 7 -55.63 16.74 -8.02
C LEU A 7 -56.21 18.10 -7.54
N HIS A 8 -55.50 18.80 -6.63
CA HIS A 8 -54.77 20.05 -6.96
C HIS A 8 -53.89 20.59 -5.80
N SER A 9 -52.77 21.21 -6.23
CA SER A 9 -52.02 22.37 -5.71
C SER A 9 -52.77 23.32 -4.73
N SER A 10 -52.13 24.16 -3.91
CA SER A 10 -50.80 24.82 -4.00
C SER A 10 -50.50 25.50 -2.63
N ASP A 11 -49.30 25.96 -2.24
CA ASP A 11 -47.91 25.86 -2.71
C ASP A 11 -46.98 26.44 -1.60
N ILE A 12 -45.64 26.31 -1.70
CA ILE A 12 -44.62 27.33 -1.31
C ILE A 12 -43.19 26.83 -1.67
N LEU A 13 -42.40 27.72 -2.30
CA LEU A 13 -41.02 27.49 -2.74
C LEU A 13 -40.02 27.33 -1.58
N CYS A 14 -38.99 26.49 -1.79
CA CYS A 14 -37.62 27.03 -1.87
C CYS A 14 -36.69 26.15 -2.72
N ASN A 15 -35.75 26.79 -3.41
CA ASN A 15 -35.05 26.30 -4.59
C ASN A 15 -33.61 25.87 -4.29
N LYS A 16 -33.20 24.64 -4.68
CA LYS A 16 -31.85 24.41 -5.26
C LYS A 16 -31.66 23.03 -5.91
N SER A 17 -31.52 23.03 -7.23
CA SER A 17 -31.01 21.91 -8.02
C SER A 17 -29.48 21.82 -7.95
N HIS A 18 -28.92 20.62 -7.81
CA HIS A 18 -27.55 20.33 -8.26
C HIS A 18 -27.50 18.98 -8.98
N SER A 19 -26.94 19.01 -10.19
CA SER A 19 -26.82 17.87 -11.11
C SER A 19 -25.69 16.93 -10.72
N GLU A 20 -25.82 15.67 -11.13
CA GLU A 20 -24.70 14.73 -11.22
C GLU A 20 -23.58 15.28 -12.11
N ALA A 21 -22.33 15.07 -11.71
CA ALA A 21 -21.14 15.23 -12.56
C ALA A 21 -19.98 14.39 -12.01
N SER A 22 -19.69 13.27 -12.66
CA SER A 22 -18.47 12.48 -12.45
C SER A 22 -17.26 13.15 -13.13
N LEU A 23 -16.22 13.54 -12.37
CA LEU A 23 -14.96 14.08 -12.90
C LEU A 23 -13.73 13.61 -12.07
N PRO A 24 -12.53 13.54 -12.67
CA PRO A 24 -11.39 12.81 -12.13
C PRO A 24 -10.48 13.62 -11.19
N LEU A 25 -9.59 12.90 -10.50
CA LEU A 25 -8.67 13.43 -9.49
C LEU A 25 -7.39 14.04 -10.10
N THR A 26 -7.46 15.29 -10.59
CA THR A 26 -6.27 16.07 -10.96
C THR A 26 -6.48 17.58 -10.78
N THR A 27 -6.40 18.08 -9.55
CA THR A 27 -6.37 19.53 -9.31
C THR A 27 -5.00 20.10 -9.66
N ILE A 28 -4.88 20.58 -10.90
CA ILE A 28 -3.78 21.43 -11.36
C ILE A 28 -3.86 22.77 -10.61
N VAL A 29 -2.78 23.16 -9.94
CA VAL A 29 -2.68 24.50 -9.33
C VAL A 29 -2.28 25.49 -10.42
N LEU A 30 -3.20 26.42 -10.71
CA LEU A 30 -2.96 27.55 -11.60
C LEU A 30 -1.86 28.47 -11.04
N ILE A 31 -0.94 28.86 -11.92
CA ILE A 31 0.07 29.89 -11.64
C ILE A 31 -0.64 31.25 -11.74
N PRO A 32 -0.58 32.13 -10.73
CA PRO A 32 -1.05 33.50 -10.88
C PRO A 32 -0.07 34.29 -11.75
N GLU A 33 -0.59 34.83 -12.85
CA GLU A 33 0.15 35.67 -13.80
C GLU A 33 0.37 37.06 -13.20
N SER A 34 1.59 37.34 -12.73
CA SER A 34 1.95 38.66 -12.18
C SER A 34 2.51 39.57 -13.28
N THR A 35 1.63 40.34 -13.92
CA THR A 35 2.00 41.45 -14.80
C THR A 35 2.76 42.54 -14.04
N PRO A 36 3.89 43.05 -14.56
CA PRO A 36 4.56 44.22 -13.96
C PRO A 36 3.75 45.49 -14.25
N PRO A 37 3.69 46.47 -13.32
CA PRO A 37 3.04 47.74 -13.58
C PRO A 37 3.90 48.60 -14.52
N VAL A 38 3.30 49.08 -15.61
CA VAL A 38 3.83 50.16 -16.44
C VAL A 38 3.13 51.45 -16.02
N SER A 39 3.90 52.47 -15.65
CA SER A 39 3.40 53.83 -15.48
C SER A 39 4.40 54.84 -16.07
N ASN A 40 4.07 55.36 -17.24
CA ASN A 40 4.63 56.60 -17.79
C ASN A 40 4.03 57.80 -16.99
N MET A 41 4.42 59.08 -17.09
CA MET A 41 5.22 59.84 -18.07
C MET A 41 5.51 61.26 -17.51
N LEU A 42 6.60 61.93 -17.97
CA LEU A 42 6.82 63.41 -17.97
C LEU A 42 6.92 64.15 -16.59
N SER A 43 7.73 65.20 -16.38
CA SER A 43 8.72 65.91 -17.23
C SER A 43 9.59 66.87 -16.39
N PHE A 44 10.91 66.96 -16.65
CA PHE A 44 11.62 68.22 -16.99
C PHE A 44 13.07 67.91 -17.41
N GLU A 45 13.67 68.77 -18.25
CA GLU A 45 15.01 68.57 -18.82
C GLU A 45 16.14 68.98 -17.87
N THR A 46 17.20 68.16 -17.82
CA THR A 46 18.59 68.63 -17.95
C THR A 46 19.39 67.59 -18.74
N THR A 47 19.99 68.02 -19.84
CA THR A 47 20.82 67.19 -20.72
C THR A 47 22.17 66.87 -20.07
N ASP A 48 22.35 65.64 -19.56
CA ASP A 48 23.69 65.08 -19.25
C ASP A 48 23.76 63.54 -19.09
N GLU A 49 22.66 62.77 -19.23
CA GLU A 49 22.65 61.32 -18.90
C GLU A 49 22.82 60.32 -20.07
N ILE A 50 23.13 60.78 -21.29
CA ILE A 50 23.25 59.88 -22.47
C ILE A 50 24.40 58.86 -22.33
N ASN A 51 25.43 59.15 -21.52
CA ASN A 51 26.56 58.24 -21.30
C ASN A 51 26.29 57.08 -20.30
N ASN A 52 25.17 57.10 -19.56
CA ASN A 52 24.92 56.11 -18.50
C ASN A 52 24.16 54.85 -18.97
N GLU A 53 23.32 54.94 -20.01
CA GLU A 53 22.53 53.77 -20.47
C GLU A 53 23.40 52.68 -21.13
N ASP A 54 24.43 53.08 -21.88
CA ASP A 54 25.34 52.14 -22.57
C ASP A 54 26.29 51.40 -21.61
N GLU A 55 26.60 51.96 -20.43
CA GLU A 55 27.39 51.28 -19.39
C GLU A 55 26.51 50.47 -18.42
N LEU A 56 25.25 50.88 -18.20
CA LEU A 56 24.28 50.14 -17.39
C LEU A 56 23.85 48.81 -18.04
N ASN A 57 23.64 48.82 -19.36
CA ASN A 57 23.22 47.66 -20.15
C ASN A 57 24.14 46.41 -20.01
N PRO A 58 25.47 46.50 -20.19
CA PRO A 58 26.37 45.35 -20.04
C PRO A 58 26.44 44.84 -18.60
N LEU A 59 26.32 45.71 -17.58
CA LEU A 59 26.28 45.29 -16.17
C LEU A 59 24.97 44.55 -15.84
N LEU A 60 23.83 45.03 -16.33
CA LEU A 60 22.55 44.32 -16.23
C LEU A 60 22.59 42.96 -16.94
N ASN A 61 23.22 42.88 -18.12
CA ASN A 61 23.38 41.63 -18.86
C ASN A 61 24.32 40.64 -18.13
N LYS A 62 25.43 41.12 -17.55
CA LYS A 62 26.34 40.32 -16.70
C LYS A 62 25.63 39.80 -15.44
N ARG A 63 24.81 40.63 -14.79
CA ARG A 63 23.99 40.24 -13.64
C ARG A 63 22.94 39.19 -14.04
N ARG A 64 22.19 39.41 -15.13
CA ARG A 64 21.22 38.43 -15.70
C ARG A 64 21.88 37.10 -16.07
N ARG A 65 23.09 37.10 -16.64
CA ARG A 65 23.86 35.88 -16.92
C ARG A 65 24.24 35.15 -15.63
N SER A 66 24.75 35.87 -14.62
CA SER A 66 25.08 35.32 -13.30
C SER A 66 23.85 34.67 -12.63
N THR A 67 22.72 35.37 -12.59
CA THR A 67 21.46 34.85 -12.02
C THR A 67 20.92 33.64 -12.82
N ARG A 68 21.07 33.61 -14.14
CA ARG A 68 20.75 32.40 -14.94
C ARG A 68 21.67 31.23 -14.59
N THR A 69 22.98 31.46 -14.41
CA THR A 69 23.90 30.38 -14.02
C THR A 69 23.62 29.83 -12.62
N SER A 70 23.28 30.67 -11.64
CA SER A 70 22.89 30.19 -10.30
C SER A 70 21.56 29.43 -10.34
N LEU A 71 20.56 29.93 -11.06
CA LEU A 71 19.27 29.24 -11.22
C LEU A 71 19.42 27.87 -11.88
N MET A 72 20.25 27.75 -12.92
CA MET A 72 20.51 26.46 -13.59
C MET A 72 21.27 25.48 -12.67
N ALA A 73 22.19 25.98 -11.84
CA ALA A 73 22.85 25.16 -10.83
C ALA A 73 21.87 24.66 -9.75
N ASP A 74 20.92 25.50 -9.31
CA ASP A 74 19.89 25.11 -8.34
C ASP A 74 18.88 24.11 -8.93
N VAL A 75 18.45 24.29 -10.19
CA VAL A 75 17.61 23.32 -10.90
C VAL A 75 18.33 21.98 -11.03
N SER A 76 19.60 21.98 -11.47
CA SER A 76 20.43 20.77 -11.56
C SER A 76 20.56 20.05 -10.20
N ARG A 77 20.83 20.81 -9.12
CA ARG A 77 20.89 20.28 -7.75
C ARG A 77 19.57 19.64 -7.31
N ARG A 78 18.43 20.27 -7.63
CA ARG A 78 17.08 19.72 -7.33
C ARG A 78 16.82 18.44 -8.11
N LEU A 79 17.14 18.38 -9.40
CA LEU A 79 16.98 17.19 -10.24
C LEU A 79 17.84 16.02 -9.73
N TYR A 80 19.10 16.28 -9.36
CA TYR A 80 19.97 15.29 -8.73
C TYR A 80 19.37 14.77 -7.41
N LYS A 81 18.89 15.66 -6.53
CA LYS A 81 18.24 15.27 -5.27
C LYS A 81 17.00 14.40 -5.51
N ARG A 82 16.16 14.71 -6.50
CA ARG A 82 14.99 13.89 -6.89
C ARG A 82 15.42 12.48 -7.30
N LYS A 83 16.44 12.35 -8.15
CA LYS A 83 16.96 11.05 -8.61
C LYS A 83 17.52 10.20 -7.46
N VAL A 84 18.26 10.81 -6.54
CA VAL A 84 18.80 10.12 -5.36
C VAL A 84 17.69 9.64 -4.42
N LEU A 85 16.68 10.49 -4.15
CA LEU A 85 15.53 10.11 -3.31
C LEU A 85 14.70 8.97 -3.95
N TYR A 86 14.45 9.04 -5.26
CA TYR A 86 13.74 7.98 -6.00
C TYR A 86 14.46 6.63 -5.93
N ASN A 87 15.78 6.62 -6.13
CA ASN A 87 16.58 5.40 -6.00
C ASN A 87 16.51 4.81 -4.58
N ARG A 88 16.61 5.65 -3.54
CA ARG A 88 16.48 5.22 -2.14
C ARG A 88 15.09 4.65 -1.83
N LEU A 89 14.01 5.25 -2.36
CA LEU A 89 12.65 4.71 -2.21
C LEU A 89 12.53 3.32 -2.83
N ARG A 90 13.10 3.11 -4.02
CA ARG A 90 13.14 1.79 -4.69
C ARG A 90 13.94 0.76 -3.89
N GLU A 91 15.12 1.13 -3.39
CA GLU A 91 15.95 0.26 -2.54
C GLU A 91 15.21 -0.17 -1.26
N ILE A 92 14.60 0.78 -0.56
CA ILE A 92 13.83 0.49 0.66
C ILE A 92 12.59 -0.34 0.35
N SER A 93 11.90 -0.08 -0.77
CA SER A 93 10.77 -0.90 -1.22
C SER A 93 11.17 -2.34 -1.53
N ASN A 94 12.39 -2.58 -2.05
CA ASN A 94 12.92 -3.94 -2.23
C ASN A 94 13.08 -4.63 -0.87
N ILE A 95 13.73 -3.98 0.10
CA ILE A 95 14.02 -4.54 1.42
C ILE A 95 12.72 -4.82 2.18
N MET A 96 11.75 -3.89 2.15
CA MET A 96 10.42 -4.08 2.74
C MET A 96 9.70 -5.29 2.13
N CYS A 97 9.75 -5.45 0.81
CA CYS A 97 9.12 -6.60 0.16
C CYS A 97 9.79 -7.92 0.57
N VAL A 98 11.12 -7.98 0.64
CA VAL A 98 11.85 -9.19 1.07
C VAL A 98 11.51 -9.55 2.52
N LEU A 99 11.50 -8.58 3.44
CA LEU A 99 11.14 -8.80 4.84
C LEU A 99 9.65 -9.13 5.04
N GLY A 100 8.76 -8.51 4.26
CA GLY A 100 7.34 -8.81 4.27
C GLY A 100 7.06 -10.25 3.83
N MET A 101 7.68 -10.68 2.72
CA MET A 101 7.49 -12.02 2.19
C MET A 101 8.18 -13.10 3.01
N SER A 102 9.36 -12.85 3.60
CA SER A 102 9.97 -13.81 4.53
C SER A 102 9.12 -14.01 5.79
N GLY A 103 8.49 -12.95 6.31
CA GLY A 103 7.52 -13.05 7.41
C GLY A 103 6.30 -13.91 7.08
N VAL A 104 5.74 -13.78 5.86
CA VAL A 104 4.64 -14.64 5.39
C VAL A 104 5.10 -16.10 5.25
N ILE A 105 6.26 -16.36 4.65
CA ILE A 105 6.80 -17.72 4.48
C ILE A 105 7.05 -18.39 5.85
N LEU A 106 7.66 -17.67 6.80
CA LEU A 106 7.89 -18.19 8.16
C LEU A 106 6.58 -18.51 8.88
N MET A 107 5.53 -17.72 8.69
CA MET A 107 4.21 -18.00 9.27
C MET A 107 3.54 -19.22 8.61
N ILE A 108 3.72 -19.46 7.30
CA ILE A 108 3.22 -20.70 6.68
C ILE A 108 3.94 -21.90 7.30
N ILE A 109 5.27 -21.85 7.42
CA ILE A 109 6.08 -22.91 8.03
C ILE A 109 5.65 -23.17 9.49
N GLU A 110 5.41 -22.10 10.27
CA GLU A 110 4.96 -22.22 11.66
C GLU A 110 3.60 -22.92 11.77
N ASN A 111 2.62 -22.52 10.95
CA ASN A 111 1.31 -23.15 10.92
C ASN A 111 1.39 -24.62 10.46
N GLU A 112 2.21 -24.97 9.46
CA GLU A 112 2.40 -26.37 9.04
C GLU A 112 3.02 -27.23 10.15
N ILE A 113 4.01 -26.72 10.89
CA ILE A 113 4.60 -27.42 12.05
C ILE A 113 3.52 -27.63 13.14
N THR A 114 2.71 -26.61 13.42
CA THR A 114 1.60 -26.66 14.37
C THR A 114 0.47 -27.58 13.93
N PHE A 115 0.28 -27.80 12.62
CA PHE A 115 -0.71 -28.74 12.07
C PHE A 115 -0.25 -30.20 12.10
N MET A 116 1.04 -30.48 11.90
CA MET A 116 1.56 -31.85 11.81
C MET A 116 1.79 -32.52 13.17
N ASN A 117 2.17 -31.76 14.21
CA ASN A 117 2.70 -32.31 15.46
C ASN A 117 1.72 -32.28 16.65
N ILE A 118 0.42 -32.49 16.40
CA ILE A 118 -0.64 -32.46 17.44
C ILE A 118 -0.45 -33.54 18.52
N GLU A 119 0.34 -34.60 18.30
CA GLU A 119 0.43 -35.75 19.22
C GLU A 119 1.75 -35.97 19.98
N ASN A 120 2.89 -35.28 19.71
CA ASN A 120 4.14 -35.60 20.43
C ASN A 120 5.18 -34.46 20.60
N ASN A 121 5.76 -34.42 21.81
CA ASN A 121 7.03 -33.80 22.27
C ASN A 121 7.12 -32.28 22.52
N ASP A 122 7.50 -31.94 23.76
CA ASP A 122 7.91 -30.62 24.29
C ASP A 122 9.03 -29.91 23.48
N ALA A 123 9.72 -30.63 22.60
CA ALA A 123 10.76 -30.06 21.74
C ALA A 123 10.18 -29.16 20.63
N TYR A 124 8.99 -29.50 20.08
CA TYR A 124 8.42 -28.77 18.95
C TYR A 124 7.72 -27.46 19.36
N THR A 125 7.18 -27.39 20.57
CA THR A 125 6.62 -26.14 21.14
C THR A 125 7.72 -25.07 21.23
N CYS A 126 8.91 -25.43 21.74
CA CYS A 126 10.09 -24.57 21.78
C CYS A 126 10.54 -24.10 20.37
N ILE A 127 10.35 -24.92 19.33
CA ILE A 127 10.65 -24.53 17.94
C ILE A 127 9.61 -23.54 17.41
N SER A 128 8.31 -23.79 17.59
CA SER A 128 7.24 -22.85 17.20
C SER A 128 7.40 -21.50 17.91
N GLU A 129 7.67 -21.49 19.22
CA GLU A 129 7.93 -20.25 19.98
C GLU A 129 9.10 -19.44 19.41
N ARG A 130 10.21 -20.10 19.05
CA ARG A 130 11.36 -19.44 18.41
C ARG A 130 11.00 -18.87 17.04
N ILE A 131 10.19 -19.56 16.24
CA ILE A 131 9.73 -19.06 14.94
C ILE A 131 8.81 -17.85 15.13
N LYS A 132 7.86 -17.89 16.08
CA LYS A 132 7.00 -16.75 16.44
C LYS A 132 7.82 -15.54 16.91
N LEU A 133 8.91 -15.76 17.64
CA LEU A 133 9.86 -14.72 18.04
C LEU A 133 10.58 -14.09 16.83
N ILE A 134 11.11 -14.90 15.92
CA ILE A 134 11.75 -14.42 14.68
C ILE A 134 10.75 -13.63 13.82
N ILE A 135 9.52 -14.13 13.69
CA ILE A 135 8.41 -13.42 13.06
C ILE A 135 8.23 -12.04 13.73
N SER A 136 8.05 -11.97 15.04
CA SER A 136 7.85 -10.70 15.75
C SER A 136 9.00 -9.69 15.57
N ILE A 137 10.26 -10.14 15.63
CA ILE A 137 11.42 -9.28 15.35
C ILE A 137 11.38 -8.75 13.90
N THR A 138 11.16 -9.64 12.92
CA THR A 138 11.08 -9.22 11.51
C THR A 138 9.91 -8.28 11.23
N THR A 139 8.76 -8.44 11.92
CA THR A 139 7.63 -7.51 11.79
C THR A 139 7.93 -6.14 12.39
N MET A 140 8.62 -6.08 13.54
CA MET A 140 9.05 -4.82 14.16
C MET A 140 10.03 -4.07 13.26
N ILE A 141 10.98 -4.77 12.63
CA ILE A 141 11.88 -4.18 11.63
C ILE A 141 11.08 -3.68 10.42
N LEU A 142 10.16 -4.48 9.88
CA LEU A 142 9.31 -4.10 8.74
C LEU A 142 8.48 -2.83 9.02
N VAL A 143 7.84 -2.73 10.19
CA VAL A 143 7.05 -1.54 10.59
C VAL A 143 7.93 -0.28 10.65
N ASN A 144 9.15 -0.38 11.21
CA ASN A 144 10.09 0.74 11.21
C ASN A 144 10.50 1.15 9.79
N LEU A 145 10.71 0.19 8.87
CA LEU A 145 11.00 0.49 7.46
C LEU A 145 9.80 1.13 6.74
N VAL A 146 8.55 0.73 7.04
CA VAL A 146 7.34 1.36 6.48
C VAL A 146 7.25 2.83 6.90
N PHE A 147 7.49 3.14 8.19
CA PHE A 147 7.58 4.53 8.63
C PHE A 147 8.71 5.31 7.95
N TYR A 148 9.90 4.72 7.80
CA TYR A 148 11.04 5.36 7.16
C TYR A 148 10.81 5.61 5.65
N TYR A 149 10.20 4.65 4.95
CA TYR A 149 9.76 4.79 3.57
C TYR A 149 8.80 6.00 3.41
N HIS A 150 7.77 6.10 4.26
CA HIS A 150 6.81 7.21 4.20
C HIS A 150 7.43 8.57 4.53
N ARG A 151 8.48 8.63 5.36
CA ARG A 151 9.24 9.88 5.55
C ARG A 151 9.94 10.31 4.27
N ILE A 152 10.58 9.39 3.55
CA ILE A 152 11.28 9.70 2.29
C ILE A 152 10.29 10.01 1.17
N ASP A 153 9.10 9.40 1.14
CA ASP A 153 8.04 9.75 0.19
C ASP A 153 7.55 11.19 0.41
N LEU A 154 7.38 11.62 1.66
CA LEU A 154 7.03 13.00 2.00
C LEU A 154 8.17 13.99 1.67
N ASP A 155 9.43 13.62 1.87
CA ASP A 155 10.59 14.42 1.43
C ASP A 155 10.66 14.52 -0.10
N PHE A 156 10.37 13.42 -0.82
CA PHE A 156 10.29 13.39 -2.28
C PHE A 156 9.16 14.28 -2.80
N TYR A 157 7.97 14.21 -2.18
CA TYR A 157 6.84 15.10 -2.46
C TYR A 157 7.19 16.57 -2.23
N ALA A 158 7.90 16.90 -1.14
CA ALA A 158 8.35 18.26 -0.86
C ALA A 158 9.34 18.77 -1.91
N VAL A 159 10.34 17.96 -2.30
CA VAL A 159 11.30 18.31 -3.35
C VAL A 159 10.64 18.39 -4.74
N ASN A 160 9.54 17.66 -4.99
CA ASN A 160 8.79 17.79 -6.24
C ASN A 160 8.03 19.13 -6.31
N ASN A 161 7.38 19.52 -5.22
CA ASN A 161 6.59 20.75 -5.12
C ASN A 161 7.39 22.00 -4.69
N SER A 162 8.72 21.89 -4.54
CA SER A 162 9.61 22.96 -4.06
C SER A 162 9.21 23.52 -2.67
N LEU A 163 8.77 22.64 -1.77
CA LEU A 163 8.44 22.97 -0.38
C LEU A 163 9.66 22.75 0.54
N ASP A 164 9.94 23.70 1.43
CA ASP A 164 11.06 23.60 2.37
C ASP A 164 10.80 22.67 3.56
N HIS A 165 9.54 22.28 3.79
CA HIS A 165 9.13 21.43 4.92
C HIS A 165 8.23 20.27 4.46
N TRP A 166 8.69 19.03 4.65
CA TRP A 166 7.93 17.81 4.33
C TRP A 166 6.57 17.71 5.02
N ARG A 167 6.43 18.31 6.21
CA ARG A 167 5.19 18.35 7.00
C ARG A 167 4.01 18.98 6.24
N ILE A 168 4.27 19.89 5.30
CA ILE A 168 3.24 20.58 4.50
C ILE A 168 2.55 19.60 3.52
N GLY A 169 3.24 18.54 3.09
CA GLY A 169 2.68 17.50 2.22
C GLY A 169 1.80 16.45 2.92
N LEU A 170 1.58 16.59 4.24
CA LEU A 170 0.93 15.59 5.10
C LEU A 170 -0.58 15.87 5.24
N THR A 171 -1.37 15.44 4.26
CA THR A 171 -2.83 15.53 4.28
C THR A 171 -3.45 14.48 5.22
N GLY A 172 -4.57 14.78 5.88
CA GLY A 172 -5.26 13.85 6.80
C GLY A 172 -5.60 12.49 6.18
N THR A 173 -5.99 12.47 4.90
CA THR A 173 -6.20 11.22 4.13
C THR A 173 -4.93 10.40 3.96
N LYS A 174 -3.77 11.03 3.72
CA LYS A 174 -2.47 10.35 3.68
C LYS A 174 -2.11 9.78 5.05
N ILE A 175 -2.32 10.53 6.13
CA ILE A 175 -2.07 10.05 7.51
C ILE A 175 -2.90 8.78 7.77
N PHE A 176 -4.18 8.79 7.42
CA PHE A 176 -5.06 7.64 7.58
C PHE A 176 -4.57 6.41 6.80
N LEU A 177 -4.15 6.59 5.54
CA LEU A 177 -3.59 5.51 4.72
C LEU A 177 -2.27 4.95 5.30
N ILE A 178 -1.38 5.83 5.79
CA ILE A 178 -0.13 5.42 6.46
C ILE A 178 -0.42 4.62 7.73
N LEU A 179 -1.37 5.07 8.56
CA LEU A 179 -1.78 4.36 9.77
C LEU A 179 -2.41 3.00 9.46
N PHE A 180 -3.26 2.92 8.43
CA PHE A 180 -3.85 1.67 7.98
C PHE A 180 -2.80 0.68 7.44
N GLU A 181 -1.81 1.17 6.70
CA GLU A 181 -0.69 0.37 6.23
C GLU A 181 0.16 -0.18 7.40
N VAL A 182 0.51 0.69 8.35
CA VAL A 182 1.23 0.31 9.57
C VAL A 182 0.44 -0.71 10.37
N PHE A 183 -0.88 -0.56 10.48
CA PHE A 183 -1.75 -1.52 11.16
C PHE A 183 -1.70 -2.91 10.51
N ILE A 184 -1.79 -3.00 9.17
CA ILE A 184 -1.63 -4.27 8.44
C ILE A 184 -0.25 -4.90 8.68
N CYS A 185 0.82 -4.09 8.66
CA CYS A 185 2.18 -4.58 8.94
C CYS A 185 2.44 -4.92 10.42
N MET A 186 1.65 -4.38 11.34
CA MET A 186 1.77 -4.64 12.77
C MET A 186 1.10 -5.96 13.18
N ILE A 187 0.01 -6.37 12.51
CA ILE A 187 -0.68 -7.62 12.86
C ILE A 187 0.20 -8.83 12.48
N HIS A 188 0.50 -9.66 13.48
CA HIS A 188 1.16 -10.95 13.38
C HIS A 188 0.80 -11.83 14.59
N PRO A 189 0.87 -13.18 14.50
CA PRO A 189 0.86 -14.04 15.67
C PRO A 189 2.04 -13.67 16.60
N PHE A 190 1.72 -13.14 17.77
CA PHE A 190 2.73 -12.67 18.72
C PHE A 190 3.14 -13.80 19.69
N PRO A 191 4.44 -14.03 19.92
CA PRO A 191 4.92 -15.02 20.91
C PRO A 191 4.54 -14.59 22.33
N ARG A 192 3.41 -15.11 22.85
CA ARG A 192 2.98 -14.86 24.24
C ARG A 192 3.77 -15.71 25.26
N CYS A 193 5.09 -15.56 25.25
CA CYS A 193 6.00 -16.27 26.15
C CYS A 193 6.00 -15.65 27.57
N PHE A 194 4.95 -15.93 28.35
CA PHE A 194 4.94 -15.71 29.81
C PHE A 194 4.30 -16.87 30.59
N ARG A 195 4.72 -18.11 30.27
CA ARG A 195 4.81 -19.17 31.30
C ARG A 195 6.28 -19.48 31.57
N LEU A 196 6.90 -18.57 32.33
CA LEU A 196 8.14 -18.83 33.07
C LEU A 196 7.81 -19.75 34.26
N THR A 197 7.33 -20.95 33.95
CA THR A 197 7.05 -22.03 34.90
C THR A 197 7.64 -23.30 34.31
N CYS A 198 8.89 -23.56 34.71
CA CYS A 198 9.50 -24.88 34.65
C CYS A 198 8.53 -25.95 35.17
N HIS A 199 8.66 -27.19 34.68
CA HIS A 199 7.96 -28.38 35.17
C HIS A 199 7.62 -28.34 36.67
N ILE A 200 6.36 -28.01 36.98
CA ILE A 200 5.70 -28.47 38.21
C ILE A 200 4.41 -29.15 37.77
N LYS A 201 4.43 -30.49 37.76
CA LYS A 201 3.24 -31.31 37.58
C LYS A 201 2.23 -30.94 38.66
N HIS A 202 1.12 -30.31 38.30
CA HIS A 202 -0.02 -30.20 39.21
C HIS A 202 -1.34 -30.34 38.44
N GLY A 203 -2.12 -31.36 38.80
CA GLY A 203 -3.30 -31.75 38.04
C GLY A 203 -4.45 -30.77 38.21
N ARG A 204 -4.96 -30.21 37.10
CA ARG A 204 -6.27 -29.56 37.01
C ARG A 204 -6.86 -29.64 35.58
N SER A 205 -6.93 -30.86 35.07
CA SER A 205 -7.45 -31.18 33.73
C SER A 205 -8.93 -30.82 33.58
N THR A 206 -9.22 -29.85 32.69
CA THR A 206 -10.46 -29.55 31.94
C THR A 206 -10.53 -28.07 31.53
N LYS A 207 -10.06 -27.15 32.38
CA LYS A 207 -10.10 -25.70 32.09
C LYS A 207 -8.90 -25.20 31.27
N GLU A 208 -7.72 -25.78 31.44
CA GLU A 208 -6.54 -25.37 30.66
C GLU A 208 -6.61 -25.84 29.21
N GLU A 209 -7.09 -27.05 28.95
CA GLU A 209 -7.24 -27.63 27.60
C GLU A 209 -8.17 -26.81 26.69
N LEU A 210 -9.30 -26.32 27.24
CA LEU A 210 -10.27 -25.48 26.52
C LEU A 210 -9.69 -24.08 26.21
N LEU A 211 -8.84 -23.58 27.10
CA LEU A 211 -8.15 -22.29 26.99
C LEU A 211 -7.03 -22.36 25.93
N GLU A 212 -6.19 -23.40 26.00
CA GLU A 212 -5.11 -23.70 25.05
C GLU A 212 -5.63 -23.85 23.61
N LYS A 213 -6.72 -24.61 23.44
CA LYS A 213 -7.42 -24.77 22.15
C LYS A 213 -7.90 -23.44 21.56
N SER A 214 -8.29 -22.47 22.39
CA SER A 214 -8.72 -21.15 21.91
C SER A 214 -7.55 -20.28 21.44
N TYR A 215 -6.34 -20.48 21.95
CA TYR A 215 -5.18 -19.66 21.55
C TYR A 215 -4.61 -20.08 20.20
N ILE A 216 -4.50 -21.39 19.93
CA ILE A 216 -3.97 -21.89 18.66
C ILE A 216 -4.87 -21.45 17.49
N ALA A 217 -6.19 -21.52 17.66
CA ALA A 217 -7.14 -21.02 16.66
C ALA A 217 -7.03 -19.49 16.43
N PHE A 218 -6.71 -18.71 17.46
CA PHE A 218 -6.49 -17.27 17.33
C PHE A 218 -5.19 -16.94 16.59
N ASP A 219 -4.10 -17.65 16.89
CA ASP A 219 -2.82 -17.46 16.20
C ASP A 219 -2.92 -17.84 14.71
N VAL A 220 -3.64 -18.94 14.38
CA VAL A 220 -3.94 -19.33 12.98
C VAL A 220 -4.81 -18.27 12.28
N ALA A 221 -5.83 -17.74 12.96
CA ALA A 221 -6.67 -16.66 12.41
C ALA A 221 -5.88 -15.35 12.19
N LEU A 222 -4.89 -15.04 13.03
CA LEU A 222 -3.94 -13.92 12.83
C LEU A 222 -2.99 -14.14 11.63
N GLY A 223 -2.94 -15.33 11.05
CA GLY A 223 -2.25 -15.58 9.78
C GLY A 223 -2.98 -15.00 8.55
N LEU A 224 -4.31 -14.88 8.58
CA LEU A 224 -5.07 -14.25 7.49
C LEU A 224 -4.68 -12.77 7.22
N PRO A 225 -4.58 -11.87 8.23
CA PRO A 225 -4.08 -10.51 8.00
C PRO A 225 -2.59 -10.45 7.67
N MET A 226 -1.77 -11.44 8.05
CA MET A 226 -0.37 -11.53 7.59
C MET A 226 -0.28 -11.64 6.06
N PHE A 227 -1.21 -12.35 5.42
CA PHE A 227 -1.29 -12.44 3.96
C PHE A 227 -1.61 -11.12 3.26
N ALA A 228 -2.25 -10.16 3.93
CA ALA A 228 -2.49 -8.85 3.34
C ALA A 228 -1.17 -8.16 2.92
N ARG A 229 -0.05 -8.45 3.61
CA ARG A 229 1.30 -7.95 3.30
C ARG A 229 1.78 -8.23 1.88
N VAL A 230 1.14 -9.13 1.13
CA VAL A 230 1.38 -9.29 -0.32
C VAL A 230 1.13 -7.99 -1.10
N TYR A 231 0.39 -7.01 -0.56
CA TYR A 231 0.31 -5.66 -1.14
C TYR A 231 1.71 -5.03 -1.36
N LEU A 232 2.73 -5.41 -0.57
CA LEU A 232 4.12 -4.97 -0.74
C LEU A 232 4.71 -5.44 -2.08
N ILE A 233 4.30 -6.59 -2.61
CA ILE A 233 4.63 -7.03 -3.98
C ILE A 233 3.94 -6.12 -4.99
N CYS A 234 2.66 -5.77 -4.80
CA CYS A 234 1.95 -4.85 -5.71
C CYS A 234 2.63 -3.47 -5.77
N ARG A 235 3.10 -2.95 -4.63
CA ARG A 235 3.95 -1.75 -4.56
C ARG A 235 5.28 -1.96 -5.29
N LEU A 236 5.99 -3.06 -5.03
CA LEU A 236 7.26 -3.38 -5.68
C LEU A 236 7.15 -3.44 -7.20
N VAL A 237 6.11 -4.11 -7.73
CA VAL A 237 5.79 -4.20 -9.16
C VAL A 237 5.56 -2.81 -9.75
N THR A 238 4.89 -1.92 -9.01
CA THR A 238 4.69 -0.53 -9.43
C THR A 238 6.02 0.20 -9.60
N PHE A 239 6.92 0.12 -8.60
CA PHE A 239 8.26 0.76 -8.63
C PHE A 239 9.24 0.18 -9.64
N HIS A 240 9.14 -1.11 -9.97
CA HIS A 240 9.99 -1.75 -11.00
C HIS A 240 9.39 -1.73 -12.39
N SER A 241 8.13 -1.33 -12.56
CA SER A 241 7.52 -1.24 -13.88
C SER A 241 8.28 -0.22 -14.74
N HIS A 242 8.69 -0.66 -15.93
CA HIS A 242 9.33 0.19 -16.95
C HIS A 242 8.46 1.42 -17.24
N LEU A 243 7.14 1.24 -17.21
CA LEU A 243 6.11 2.25 -17.46
C LEU A 243 6.17 3.46 -16.49
N VAL A 244 6.52 3.23 -15.22
CA VAL A 244 6.66 4.28 -14.19
C VAL A 244 8.07 4.85 -14.16
N ALA A 245 9.08 4.07 -14.58
CA ALA A 245 10.48 4.52 -14.64
C ALA A 245 10.79 5.43 -15.85
N ASP A 246 10.02 5.32 -16.94
CA ASP A 246 10.23 6.10 -18.16
C ASP A 246 9.75 7.54 -18.04
N VAL A 247 10.70 8.49 -17.98
CA VAL A 247 10.43 9.94 -17.98
C VAL A 247 9.58 10.37 -19.19
N SER A 248 9.81 9.77 -20.37
CA SER A 248 9.04 10.07 -21.58
C SER A 248 7.57 9.66 -21.47
N LEU A 249 7.30 8.51 -20.86
CA LEU A 249 5.92 8.06 -20.61
C LEU A 249 5.27 8.90 -19.51
N GLN A 250 6.01 9.22 -18.45
CA GLN A 250 5.54 10.11 -17.39
C GLN A 250 5.11 11.48 -17.94
N ALA A 251 5.87 12.05 -18.88
CA ALA A 251 5.51 13.29 -19.57
C ALA A 251 4.23 13.14 -20.41
N LEU A 252 4.11 12.07 -21.22
CA LEU A 252 2.90 11.80 -22.00
C LEU A 252 1.65 11.62 -21.13
N GLY A 253 1.77 10.92 -20.00
CA GLY A 253 0.68 10.78 -19.04
C GLY A 253 0.27 12.11 -18.42
N TYR A 254 1.23 12.99 -18.08
CA TYR A 254 0.92 14.35 -17.61
C TYR A 254 0.18 15.18 -18.67
N PHE A 255 0.63 15.17 -19.93
CA PHE A 255 -0.06 15.87 -21.03
C PHE A 255 -1.48 15.34 -21.26
N ASN A 256 -1.70 14.03 -21.08
CA ASN A 256 -3.01 13.38 -21.23
C ASN A 256 -3.84 13.35 -19.93
N GLN A 257 -3.36 13.97 -18.84
CA GLN A 257 -3.98 13.97 -17.50
C GLN A 257 -4.26 12.55 -16.93
N VAL A 258 -3.44 11.56 -17.29
CA VAL A 258 -3.53 10.18 -16.80
C VAL A 258 -2.52 9.93 -15.68
N SER A 259 -3.03 9.51 -14.52
CA SER A 259 -2.22 9.02 -13.40
C SER A 259 -1.72 7.60 -13.65
N PHE A 260 -0.44 7.35 -13.32
CA PHE A 260 0.17 6.02 -13.39
C PHE A 260 -0.14 5.21 -12.12
N ASP A 261 -1.41 4.86 -11.96
CA ASP A 261 -1.89 4.07 -10.82
C ASP A 261 -1.67 2.56 -11.01
N PHE A 262 -1.60 1.80 -9.92
CA PHE A 262 -1.50 0.34 -9.98
C PHE A 262 -2.57 -0.31 -10.88
N LEU A 263 -3.81 0.21 -10.86
CA LEU A 263 -4.88 -0.30 -11.73
C LEU A 263 -4.59 -0.08 -13.23
N PHE A 264 -3.91 1.03 -13.60
CA PHE A 264 -3.47 1.26 -14.97
C PHE A 264 -2.39 0.25 -15.36
N LEU A 265 -1.40 0.03 -14.49
CA LEU A 265 -0.36 -0.99 -14.70
C LEU A 265 -0.97 -2.39 -14.85
N THR A 266 -1.88 -2.81 -13.97
CA THR A 266 -2.53 -4.13 -14.04
C THR A 266 -3.30 -4.30 -15.35
N LYS A 267 -4.06 -3.27 -15.79
CA LYS A 267 -4.72 -3.26 -17.11
C LYS A 267 -3.71 -3.42 -18.24
N THR A 268 -2.58 -2.69 -18.21
CA THR A 268 -1.52 -2.82 -19.22
C THR A 268 -0.91 -4.22 -19.26
N TYR A 269 -0.62 -4.85 -18.12
CA TYR A 269 -0.09 -6.21 -18.06
C TYR A 269 -1.09 -7.26 -18.58
N LEU A 270 -2.37 -7.14 -18.20
CA LEU A 270 -3.44 -8.01 -18.70
C LEU A 270 -3.63 -7.88 -20.22
N THR A 271 -3.59 -6.66 -20.77
CA THR A 271 -3.73 -6.43 -22.22
C THR A 271 -2.50 -6.90 -23.00
N ARG A 272 -1.29 -6.74 -22.45
CA ARG A 272 -0.03 -7.08 -23.16
C ARG A 272 0.31 -8.56 -23.13
N TRP A 273 0.03 -9.25 -22.02
CA TRP A 273 0.37 -10.67 -21.82
C TRP A 273 -0.74 -11.43 -21.06
N PRO A 274 -1.97 -11.52 -21.62
CA PRO A 274 -3.16 -11.99 -20.90
C PRO A 274 -2.96 -13.35 -20.23
N THR A 275 -2.51 -14.36 -20.98
CA THR A 275 -2.32 -15.72 -20.48
C THR A 275 -1.32 -15.79 -19.32
N ARG A 276 -0.19 -15.08 -19.41
CA ARG A 276 0.84 -15.10 -18.35
C ARG A 276 0.39 -14.37 -17.10
N SER A 277 -0.23 -13.19 -17.27
CA SER A 277 -0.74 -12.40 -16.16
C SER A 277 -1.88 -13.11 -15.42
N LEU A 278 -2.79 -13.75 -16.16
CA LEU A 278 -3.91 -14.49 -15.58
C LEU A 278 -3.45 -15.78 -14.90
N LEU A 279 -2.49 -16.52 -15.46
CA LEU A 279 -1.91 -17.70 -14.82
C LEU A 279 -1.31 -17.37 -13.45
N VAL A 280 -0.47 -16.32 -13.37
CA VAL A 280 0.14 -15.88 -12.09
C VAL A 280 -0.92 -15.44 -11.08
N PHE A 281 -1.97 -14.75 -11.53
CA PHE A 281 -3.07 -14.33 -10.65
C PHE A 281 -3.89 -15.52 -10.13
N CYS A 282 -4.23 -16.48 -10.98
CA CYS A 282 -4.96 -17.69 -10.60
C CYS A 282 -4.15 -18.58 -9.65
N THR A 283 -2.87 -18.84 -9.94
CA THR A 283 -2.03 -19.65 -9.04
C THR A 283 -1.86 -19.00 -7.67
N PHE A 284 -1.73 -17.67 -7.62
CA PHE A 284 -1.72 -16.93 -6.37
C PHE A 284 -3.06 -17.07 -5.61
N ILE A 285 -4.21 -16.83 -6.24
CA ILE A 285 -5.52 -16.98 -5.60
C ILE A 285 -5.74 -18.42 -5.10
N PHE A 286 -5.35 -19.43 -5.88
CA PHE A 286 -5.53 -20.84 -5.51
C PHE A 286 -4.70 -21.22 -4.29
N PHE A 287 -3.44 -20.76 -4.21
CA PHE A 287 -2.58 -20.97 -3.06
C PHE A 287 -3.15 -20.29 -1.80
N MET A 288 -3.51 -19.01 -1.92
CA MET A 288 -4.02 -18.19 -0.83
C MET A 288 -5.38 -18.70 -0.31
N GLY A 289 -6.28 -19.08 -1.22
CA GLY A 289 -7.59 -19.63 -0.92
C GLY A 289 -7.53 -21.01 -0.28
N SER A 290 -6.70 -21.91 -0.81
CA SER A 290 -6.43 -23.23 -0.21
C SER A 290 -5.96 -23.09 1.24
N TRP A 291 -4.94 -22.25 1.47
CA TRP A 291 -4.41 -22.00 2.81
C TRP A 291 -5.47 -21.38 3.73
N SER A 292 -6.26 -20.43 3.23
CA SER A 292 -7.31 -19.76 4.01
C SER A 292 -8.45 -20.71 4.40
N LEU A 293 -8.86 -21.63 3.50
CA LEU A 293 -9.82 -22.68 3.83
C LEU A 293 -9.27 -23.62 4.91
N ARG A 294 -8.01 -24.05 4.79
CA ARG A 294 -7.35 -24.91 5.78
C ARG A 294 -7.22 -24.23 7.15
N ALA A 295 -6.91 -22.94 7.18
CA ALA A 295 -6.91 -22.13 8.41
C ALA A 295 -8.31 -22.00 9.04
N CYS A 296 -9.36 -21.87 8.21
CA CYS A 296 -10.76 -21.82 8.66
C CYS A 296 -11.29 -23.16 9.18
N ASP A 297 -10.89 -24.29 8.60
CA ASP A 297 -11.32 -25.65 8.99
C ASP A 297 -10.29 -26.34 9.90
N TYR A 298 -9.54 -25.57 10.69
CA TYR A 298 -8.57 -26.09 11.66
C TYR A 298 -9.25 -26.97 12.73
N ARG A 299 -9.01 -28.29 12.65
CA ARG A 299 -9.54 -29.30 13.58
C ARG A 299 -8.46 -29.84 14.51
N PHE A 300 -8.58 -29.54 15.80
CA PHE A 300 -7.75 -30.15 16.84
C PHE A 300 -8.17 -31.61 17.12
N GLY A 301 -7.21 -32.54 17.12
CA GLY A 301 -7.44 -33.94 17.53
C GLY A 301 -8.25 -34.80 16.54
N CYS A 302 -8.29 -34.44 15.26
CA CYS A 302 -8.88 -35.24 14.19
C CYS A 302 -7.99 -35.18 12.96
N GLU A 303 -8.11 -36.18 12.08
CA GLU A 303 -7.44 -36.24 10.78
C GLU A 303 -7.64 -34.93 10.02
N HIS A 304 -6.53 -34.25 9.74
CA HIS A 304 -6.51 -32.90 9.18
C HIS A 304 -6.59 -32.98 7.66
N VAL A 305 -7.39 -32.11 7.04
CA VAL A 305 -7.48 -32.01 5.58
C VAL A 305 -6.08 -31.65 5.04
N SER A 306 -5.54 -32.47 4.13
CA SER A 306 -4.19 -32.23 3.61
C SER A 306 -4.14 -30.94 2.79
N MET A 307 -2.92 -30.43 2.53
CA MET A 307 -2.76 -29.25 1.67
C MET A 307 -3.29 -29.49 0.24
N LEU A 308 -3.17 -30.73 -0.27
CA LEU A 308 -3.66 -31.11 -1.59
C LEU A 308 -5.18 -31.19 -1.62
N ASP A 309 -5.80 -31.76 -0.59
CA ASP A 309 -7.27 -31.85 -0.45
C ASP A 309 -7.89 -30.45 -0.30
N SER A 310 -7.24 -29.58 0.49
CA SER A 310 -7.63 -28.17 0.64
C SER A 310 -7.51 -27.40 -0.68
N MET A 311 -6.46 -27.69 -1.47
CA MET A 311 -6.24 -27.08 -2.78
C MET A 311 -7.25 -27.57 -3.82
N TRP A 312 -7.53 -28.87 -3.84
CA TRP A 312 -8.58 -29.46 -4.67
C TRP A 312 -9.94 -28.83 -4.35
N LEU A 313 -10.35 -28.83 -3.07
CA LEU A 313 -11.59 -28.22 -2.61
C LEU A 313 -11.70 -26.75 -3.01
N PHE A 314 -10.64 -25.95 -2.84
CA PHE A 314 -10.65 -24.55 -3.26
C PHE A 314 -10.80 -24.38 -4.77
N ILE A 315 -10.03 -25.12 -5.57
CA ILE A 315 -10.08 -25.06 -7.04
C ILE A 315 -11.47 -25.46 -7.53
N MET A 316 -12.01 -26.57 -7.04
CA MET A 316 -13.33 -27.10 -7.40
C MET A 316 -14.49 -26.18 -7.02
N THR A 317 -14.31 -25.39 -5.95
CA THR A 317 -15.25 -24.35 -5.53
C THR A 317 -15.12 -23.11 -6.43
N PHE A 318 -13.89 -22.64 -6.70
CA PHE A 318 -13.63 -21.46 -7.54
C PHE A 318 -14.07 -21.65 -9.00
N THR A 319 -13.90 -22.85 -9.55
CA THR A 319 -14.38 -23.22 -10.90
C THR A 319 -15.88 -23.54 -10.94
N THR A 320 -16.57 -23.44 -9.81
CA THR A 320 -18.00 -23.74 -9.62
C THR A 320 -18.45 -25.13 -10.10
N VAL A 321 -17.55 -26.12 -10.08
CA VAL A 321 -17.87 -27.50 -10.47
C VAL A 321 -18.40 -28.30 -9.27
N GLY A 322 -17.79 -28.14 -8.09
CA GLY A 322 -18.34 -28.58 -6.81
C GLY A 322 -18.84 -30.03 -6.71
N TYR A 323 -17.98 -31.04 -6.96
CA TYR A 323 -18.37 -32.46 -6.88
C TYR A 323 -18.96 -32.91 -5.53
N GLY A 324 -18.60 -32.24 -4.42
CA GLY A 324 -19.13 -32.54 -3.09
C GLY A 324 -18.48 -33.76 -2.40
N ASP A 325 -17.37 -34.24 -2.95
CA ASP A 325 -16.45 -35.24 -2.40
C ASP A 325 -15.81 -34.78 -1.09
N LEU A 326 -15.35 -33.52 -1.06
CA LEU A 326 -14.86 -32.83 0.13
C LEU A 326 -15.80 -31.69 0.52
N LYS A 327 -15.94 -31.42 1.83
CA LYS A 327 -16.73 -30.30 2.35
C LYS A 327 -16.17 -29.76 3.68
N PRO A 328 -16.18 -28.43 3.89
CA PRO A 328 -15.70 -27.84 5.12
C PRO A 328 -16.62 -28.17 6.31
N SER A 329 -16.00 -28.57 7.42
CA SER A 329 -16.71 -29.00 8.62
C SER A 329 -17.16 -27.83 9.49
N LEU A 330 -16.29 -26.82 9.67
CA LEU A 330 -16.55 -25.61 10.43
C LEU A 330 -17.34 -24.57 9.64
N TYR A 331 -18.07 -23.71 10.37
CA TYR A 331 -18.82 -22.58 9.79
C TYR A 331 -17.91 -21.55 9.09
N CYS A 332 -16.65 -21.40 9.49
CA CYS A 332 -15.68 -20.47 8.88
C CYS A 332 -15.45 -20.78 7.39
N GLY A 333 -15.34 -22.06 7.04
CA GLY A 333 -15.14 -22.50 5.65
C GLY A 333 -16.41 -22.55 4.80
N ARG A 334 -17.59 -22.30 5.38
CA ARG A 334 -18.88 -22.34 4.66
C ARG A 334 -19.31 -20.93 4.25
N SER A 335 -19.29 -20.65 2.94
CA SER A 335 -20.05 -19.53 2.40
C SER A 335 -21.55 -19.78 2.63
N LYS A 336 -22.22 -18.85 3.30
CA LYS A 336 -23.69 -18.75 3.32
C LYS A 336 -24.20 -18.00 2.10
#